data_AF-A0A498LE42-F1
#
_entry.id   AF-A0A498LE42-F1
#
_cell.length_a   1.000
_cell.length_b   1.000
_cell.length_c   1.000
_cell.angle_alpha   90.00
_cell.angle_beta   90.00
_cell.angle_gamma   90.00
#
_symmetry.space_group_name_H-M   'P 1'
#
loop_
_entity.id
_entity.type
_entity.pdbx_description
1 polymer ?
#
loop_
_entity_poly.entity_id
_entity_poly.type
_entity_poly.pdbx_seq_one_letter_code
_entity_poly.pdbx_strand_id
1 'polypeptide(L)'
;MKSFALTILKTEERHFAEACKEQFLSVARKWDIEGKTTTIGTDSARNMVAAIRLTRYKHMNCVAHMLQRSVTVSFADSGFVNALVKACKVVGHFKHSPTNAAELQAQQVSLGKKQEPLIQDVPTRWNSTLEMVKRLSSNKEAVIAALDNQEHKLVLPTAAEWDKLQRLETLLEPCR
;
A
#
# COMPACT_ATOMS: atom_id res chain seq x y z
N MET A 1 -20.61 -14.38 1.96
CA MET A 1 -19.45 -15.30 1.97
C MET A 1 -19.02 -15.50 3.42
N LYS A 2 -18.79 -16.73 3.88
CA LYS A 2 -18.25 -17.00 5.23
C LYS A 2 -16.76 -17.29 5.11
N SER A 3 -15.95 -16.75 6.00
CA SER A 3 -14.49 -16.97 6.04
C SER A 3 -14.07 -17.46 7.43
N PHE A 4 -13.20 -18.46 7.47
CA PHE A 4 -12.67 -19.04 8.70
C PHE A 4 -11.15 -19.18 8.59
N ALA A 5 -10.42 -18.83 9.65
CA ALA A 5 -9.00 -19.12 9.75
C ALA A 5 -8.82 -20.58 10.17
N LEU A 6 -8.25 -21.41 9.28
CA LEU A 6 -8.02 -22.83 9.55
C LEU A 6 -6.69 -23.08 10.29
N THR A 7 -5.67 -22.26 10.02
CA THR A 7 -4.35 -22.41 10.65
C THR A 7 -3.50 -21.15 10.50
N ILE A 8 -2.48 -21.03 11.35
CA ILE A 8 -1.33 -20.16 11.18
C ILE A 8 -0.11 -21.05 11.43
N LEU A 9 0.77 -21.17 10.43
CA LEU A 9 1.97 -21.99 10.52
C LEU A 9 3.19 -21.09 10.49
N LYS A 10 4.08 -21.25 11.46
CA LYS A 10 5.43 -20.70 11.40
C LYS A 10 6.28 -21.67 10.58
N THR A 11 7.01 -21.13 9.61
CA THR A 11 7.93 -21.91 8.77
C THR A 11 9.36 -21.51 9.09
N GLU A 12 10.19 -22.47 9.48
CA GLU A 12 11.60 -22.22 9.83
C GLU A 12 12.55 -22.58 8.66
N GLU A 13 12.07 -23.34 7.69
CA GLU A 13 12.81 -23.72 6.48
C GLU A 13 12.56 -22.75 5.32
N ARG A 14 13.46 -22.76 4.33
CA ARG A 14 13.23 -22.07 3.05
C ARG A 14 11.96 -22.61 2.41
N HIS A 15 11.13 -21.71 1.90
CA HIS A 15 9.87 -22.02 1.22
C HIS A 15 10.10 -22.69 -0.15
N PHE A 16 10.56 -23.94 -0.18
CA PHE A 16 10.58 -24.73 -1.41
C PHE A 16 9.15 -25.16 -1.79
N ALA A 17 8.93 -25.42 -3.08
CA ALA A 17 7.60 -25.74 -3.61
C ALA A 17 7.00 -26.98 -2.92
N GLU A 18 7.81 -27.99 -2.67
CA GLU A 18 7.46 -29.26 -2.02
C GLU A 18 7.04 -29.05 -0.56
N ALA A 19 7.77 -28.23 0.17
CA ALA A 19 7.46 -27.89 1.57
C ALA A 19 6.12 -27.13 1.65
N CYS A 20 5.92 -26.12 0.79
CA CYS A 20 4.66 -25.39 0.71
C CYS A 20 3.49 -26.31 0.30
N LYS A 21 3.69 -27.23 -0.65
CA LYS A 21 2.69 -28.23 -1.06
C LYS A 21 2.25 -29.07 0.13
N GLU A 22 3.21 -29.58 0.90
CA GLU A 22 2.92 -30.44 2.05
C GLU A 22 2.18 -29.68 3.15
N GLN A 23 2.51 -28.41 3.37
CA GLN A 23 1.76 -27.55 4.29
C GLN A 23 0.30 -27.37 3.85
N PHE A 24 0.02 -27.10 2.58
CA PHE A 24 -1.37 -26.99 2.11
C PHE A 24 -2.15 -28.29 2.29
N LEU A 25 -1.53 -29.44 1.95
CA LEU A 25 -2.19 -30.75 2.05
C LEU A 25 -2.39 -31.19 3.50
N SER A 26 -1.42 -30.97 4.38
CA SER A 26 -1.54 -31.30 5.81
C SER A 26 -2.69 -30.55 6.46
N VAL A 27 -2.86 -29.27 6.15
CA VAL A 27 -4.02 -28.46 6.61
C VAL A 27 -5.31 -29.01 6.04
N ALA A 28 -5.36 -29.30 4.74
CA ALA A 28 -6.56 -29.82 4.11
C ALA A 28 -6.99 -31.18 4.67
N ARG A 29 -6.04 -32.06 5.00
CA ARG A 29 -6.31 -33.35 5.67
C ARG A 29 -6.74 -33.17 7.12
N LYS A 30 -6.04 -32.31 7.89
CA LYS A 30 -6.37 -32.04 9.30
C LYS A 30 -7.82 -31.60 9.47
N TRP A 31 -8.36 -30.86 8.51
CA TRP A 31 -9.72 -30.35 8.52
C TRP A 31 -10.71 -31.20 7.71
N ASP A 32 -10.29 -32.35 7.18
CA ASP A 32 -11.10 -33.23 6.31
C ASP A 32 -11.76 -32.48 5.13
N ILE A 33 -10.99 -31.59 4.50
CA ILE A 33 -11.42 -30.80 3.34
C ILE A 33 -10.60 -31.10 2.08
N GLU A 34 -9.67 -32.06 2.12
CA GLU A 34 -8.81 -32.36 0.97
C GLU A 34 -9.64 -32.70 -0.29
N GLY A 35 -10.68 -33.53 -0.15
CA GLY A 35 -11.58 -33.89 -1.25
C GLY A 35 -12.63 -32.82 -1.59
N LYS A 36 -12.82 -31.83 -0.72
CA LYS A 36 -13.78 -30.73 -0.87
C LYS A 36 -13.14 -29.47 -1.46
N THR A 37 -11.81 -29.37 -1.38
CA THR A 37 -11.04 -28.23 -1.85
C THR A 37 -10.82 -28.34 -3.36
N THR A 38 -11.20 -27.29 -4.09
CA THR A 38 -11.04 -27.24 -5.55
C THR A 38 -9.93 -26.29 -5.99
N THR A 39 -9.71 -25.23 -5.22
CA THR A 39 -8.89 -24.08 -5.63
C THR A 39 -8.12 -23.53 -4.44
N ILE A 40 -6.87 -23.13 -4.67
CA ILE A 40 -6.05 -22.40 -3.70
C ILE A 40 -5.66 -21.04 -4.30
N GLY A 41 -5.99 -19.98 -3.55
CA GLY A 41 -5.63 -18.61 -3.86
C GLY A 41 -4.31 -18.20 -3.21
N THR A 42 -3.36 -17.63 -3.97
CA THR A 42 -2.07 -17.15 -3.41
C THR A 42 -1.66 -15.81 -4.03
N ASP A 43 -0.66 -15.14 -3.45
CA ASP A 43 -0.04 -13.93 -4.00
C ASP A 43 0.77 -14.18 -5.29
N SER A 44 0.78 -15.41 -5.82
CA SER A 44 1.52 -15.79 -7.02
C SER A 44 3.05 -15.72 -6.88
N ALA A 45 3.58 -15.72 -5.66
CA ALA A 45 5.01 -15.95 -5.45
C ALA A 45 5.44 -17.26 -6.12
N ARG A 46 6.62 -17.29 -6.75
CA ARG A 46 7.06 -18.41 -7.63
C ARG A 46 6.92 -19.77 -6.96
N ASN A 47 7.33 -19.88 -5.70
CA ASN A 47 7.29 -21.13 -4.94
C ASN A 47 5.85 -21.51 -4.55
N MET A 48 4.97 -20.54 -4.32
CA MET A 48 3.55 -20.80 -4.08
C MET A 48 2.89 -21.36 -5.34
N VAL A 49 3.14 -20.74 -6.51
CA VAL A 49 2.62 -21.24 -7.80
C VAL A 49 3.13 -22.65 -8.08
N ALA A 50 4.44 -22.88 -7.89
CA ALA A 50 5.04 -24.19 -8.05
C ALA A 50 4.43 -25.23 -7.09
N ALA A 51 4.23 -24.88 -5.82
CA ALA A 51 3.60 -25.74 -4.84
C ALA A 51 2.19 -26.17 -5.27
N ILE A 52 1.35 -25.23 -5.73
CA ILE A 52 -0.02 -25.57 -6.15
C ILE A 52 -0.01 -26.46 -7.40
N ARG A 53 0.94 -26.25 -8.33
CA ARG A 53 1.10 -27.13 -9.52
C ARG A 53 1.45 -28.58 -9.16
N LEU A 54 2.03 -28.82 -7.98
CA LEU A 54 2.30 -30.17 -7.46
C LEU A 54 1.08 -30.80 -6.77
N THR A 55 -0.05 -30.08 -6.67
CA THR A 55 -1.31 -30.58 -6.09
C THR A 55 -2.37 -30.80 -7.19
N ARG A 56 -3.50 -31.42 -6.82
CA ARG A 56 -4.67 -31.52 -7.69
C ARG A 56 -5.51 -30.23 -7.76
N TYR A 57 -5.17 -29.20 -7.00
CA TYR A 57 -5.98 -27.99 -6.87
C TYR A 57 -5.70 -27.01 -8.00
N LYS A 58 -6.74 -26.25 -8.39
CA LYS A 58 -6.57 -25.11 -9.29
C LYS A 58 -5.87 -23.97 -8.55
N HIS A 59 -4.95 -23.29 -9.22
CA HIS A 59 -4.34 -22.07 -8.70
C HIS A 59 -5.18 -20.87 -9.09
N MET A 60 -5.41 -19.96 -8.14
CA MET A 60 -6.03 -18.66 -8.37
C MET A 60 -5.09 -17.56 -7.87
N ASN A 61 -4.91 -16.53 -8.68
CA ASN A 61 -4.11 -15.37 -8.28
C ASN A 61 -4.92 -14.48 -7.32
N CYS A 62 -4.26 -13.95 -6.31
CA CYS A 62 -4.82 -12.91 -5.46
C CYS A 62 -5.00 -11.63 -6.29
N VAL A 63 -6.26 -11.23 -6.51
CA VAL A 63 -6.62 -10.03 -7.26
C VAL A 63 -5.97 -8.77 -6.67
N ALA A 64 -5.94 -8.65 -5.34
CA ALA A 64 -5.30 -7.53 -4.66
C ALA A 64 -3.80 -7.44 -4.97
N HIS A 65 -3.10 -8.58 -5.04
CA HIS A 65 -1.69 -8.61 -5.40
C HIS A 65 -1.46 -8.30 -6.89
N MET A 66 -2.34 -8.77 -7.78
CA MET A 66 -2.28 -8.42 -9.21
C MET A 66 -2.50 -6.92 -9.43
N LEU A 67 -3.46 -6.32 -8.72
CA LEU A 67 -3.73 -4.89 -8.77
C LEU A 67 -2.54 -4.09 -8.25
N GLN A 68 -1.99 -4.46 -7.08
CA GLN A 68 -0.77 -3.86 -6.54
C GLN A 68 0.35 -3.83 -7.58
N ARG A 69 0.65 -4.96 -8.21
CA ARG A 69 1.71 -5.05 -9.22
C ARG A 69 1.43 -4.16 -10.43
N SER A 70 0.18 -4.15 -10.91
CA SER A 70 -0.23 -3.34 -12.05
C SER A 70 -0.04 -1.84 -11.76
N VAL A 71 -0.46 -1.38 -10.58
CA VAL A 71 -0.26 0.00 -10.15
C VAL A 71 1.23 0.32 -10.00
N THR A 72 2.00 -0.54 -9.34
CA THR A 72 3.45 -0.32 -9.14
C THR A 72 4.21 -0.19 -10.46
N VAL A 73 3.94 -1.08 -11.42
CA VAL A 73 4.55 -1.00 -12.77
C VAL A 73 4.11 0.28 -13.48
N SER A 74 2.81 0.61 -13.40
CA SER A 74 2.29 1.83 -14.02
C SER A 74 2.94 3.08 -13.45
N PHE A 75 3.30 3.11 -12.16
CA PHE A 75 4.00 4.25 -11.57
C PHE A 75 5.43 4.39 -12.06
N ALA A 76 6.20 3.30 -12.11
CA ALA A 76 7.61 3.32 -12.48
C ALA A 76 7.87 4.00 -13.84
N ASP A 77 6.97 3.77 -14.80
CA ASP A 77 7.08 4.30 -16.17
C ASP A 77 6.20 5.56 -16.40
N SER A 78 5.69 6.18 -15.34
CA SER A 78 4.78 7.33 -15.44
C SER A 78 5.42 8.69 -15.20
N GLY A 79 4.73 9.74 -15.66
CA GLY A 79 5.01 11.12 -15.28
C GLY A 79 4.67 11.48 -13.83
N PHE A 80 4.24 10.54 -12.97
CA PHE A 80 3.85 10.77 -11.58
C PHE A 80 5.00 10.64 -10.58
N VAL A 81 6.08 9.92 -10.93
CA VAL A 81 7.18 9.58 -10.00
C VAL A 81 7.74 10.79 -9.29
N ASN A 82 8.07 11.86 -10.02
CA ASN A 82 8.64 13.07 -9.44
C ASN A 82 7.70 13.76 -8.45
N ALA A 83 6.39 13.81 -8.77
CA ALA A 83 5.39 14.38 -7.89
C ALA A 83 5.23 13.57 -6.61
N LEU A 84 5.20 12.24 -6.72
CA LEU A 84 5.13 11.32 -5.58
C LEU A 84 6.36 11.41 -4.69
N VAL A 85 7.57 11.46 -5.26
CA VAL A 85 8.81 11.61 -4.49
C VAL A 85 8.81 12.90 -3.67
N LYS A 86 8.36 14.03 -4.26
CA LYS A 86 8.23 15.29 -3.54
C LYS A 86 7.17 15.21 -2.44
N ALA A 87 6.00 14.64 -2.74
CA ALA A 87 4.94 14.42 -1.76
C ALA A 87 5.43 13.58 -0.57
N CYS A 88 6.10 12.46 -0.81
CA CYS A 88 6.68 11.61 0.23
C CYS A 88 7.70 12.37 1.10
N LYS A 89 8.54 13.23 0.50
CA LYS A 89 9.50 14.06 1.24
C LYS A 89 8.81 15.08 2.14
N VAL A 90 7.79 15.77 1.62
CA VAL A 90 7.00 16.73 2.41
C VAL A 90 6.31 16.02 3.57
N VAL A 91 5.65 14.90 3.31
CA VAL A 91 5.00 14.09 4.36
C VAL A 91 6.00 13.61 5.41
N GLY A 92 7.16 13.12 4.97
CA GLY A 92 8.25 12.69 5.85
C GLY A 92 8.74 13.78 6.78
N HIS A 93 8.88 15.01 6.29
CA HIS A 93 9.30 16.19 7.09
C HIS A 93 8.42 16.43 8.31
N PHE A 94 7.10 16.30 8.13
CA PHE A 94 6.13 16.45 9.23
C PHE A 94 6.01 15.19 10.08
N LYS A 95 6.15 14.00 9.49
CA LYS A 95 6.01 12.73 10.22
C LYS A 95 7.19 12.40 11.14
N HIS A 96 8.39 12.84 10.79
CA HIS A 96 9.61 12.51 11.53
C HIS A 96 9.98 13.51 12.63
N SER A 97 9.33 14.69 12.67
CA SER A 97 9.60 15.73 13.65
C SER A 97 8.32 16.10 14.42
N PRO A 98 8.26 15.83 15.74
CA PRO A 98 7.13 16.26 16.58
C PRO A 98 6.90 17.77 16.53
N THR A 99 7.98 18.55 16.47
CA THR A 99 7.91 20.02 16.35
C THR A 99 7.25 20.44 15.04
N ASN A 100 7.63 19.82 13.91
CA ASN A 100 7.03 20.15 12.62
C ASN A 100 5.56 19.70 12.58
N ALA A 101 5.24 18.54 13.16
CA ALA A 101 3.86 18.06 13.29
C ALA A 101 2.98 19.02 14.10
N ALA A 102 3.51 19.56 15.21
CA ALA A 102 2.81 20.54 16.03
C ALA A 102 2.56 21.85 15.27
N GLU A 103 3.54 22.33 14.50
CA GLU A 103 3.38 23.51 13.64
C GLU A 103 2.30 23.28 12.57
N LEU A 104 2.31 22.12 11.89
CA LEU A 104 1.27 21.77 10.93
C LEU A 104 -0.12 21.75 11.59
N GLN A 105 -0.23 21.19 12.80
CA GLN A 105 -1.49 21.18 13.52
C GLN A 105 -1.96 22.60 13.87
N ALA A 106 -1.05 23.49 14.28
CA ALA A 106 -1.38 24.89 14.53
C ALA A 106 -1.93 25.58 13.27
N GLN A 107 -1.32 25.34 12.10
CA GLN A 107 -1.80 25.87 10.83
C GLN A 107 -3.14 25.24 10.40
N GLN A 108 -3.35 23.95 10.65
CA GLN A 108 -4.65 23.30 10.43
C GLN A 108 -5.75 23.95 11.26
N VAL A 109 -5.49 24.26 12.54
CA VAL A 109 -6.43 24.97 13.42
C VAL A 109 -6.71 26.38 12.89
N SER A 110 -5.66 27.15 12.58
CA SER A 110 -5.79 28.53 12.13
C SER A 110 -6.59 28.65 10.83
N LEU A 111 -6.43 27.71 9.91
CA LEU A 111 -7.13 27.67 8.63
C LEU A 111 -8.48 26.94 8.67
N GLY A 112 -8.94 26.51 9.86
CA GLY A 112 -10.20 25.76 10.00
C GLY A 112 -10.21 24.41 9.28
N LYS A 113 -9.04 23.81 9.02
CA LYS A 113 -8.91 22.48 8.43
C LYS A 113 -9.11 21.40 9.48
N LYS A 114 -9.40 20.19 9.01
CA LYS A 114 -9.42 19.01 9.87
C LYS A 114 -8.03 18.78 10.46
N GLN A 115 -7.95 18.66 11.78
CA GLN A 115 -6.71 18.42 12.50
C GLN A 115 -6.34 16.93 12.42
N GLU A 116 -5.63 16.56 11.37
CA GLU A 116 -5.26 15.18 11.13
C GLU A 116 -3.81 15.07 10.66
N PRO A 117 -3.02 14.12 11.19
CA PRO A 117 -1.63 13.97 10.77
C PRO A 117 -1.55 13.53 9.31
N LEU A 118 -0.45 13.88 8.64
CA LEU A 118 -0.18 13.35 7.30
C LEU A 118 0.03 11.83 7.33
N ILE A 119 -0.31 11.17 6.22
CA ILE A 119 -0.19 9.71 6.07
C ILE A 119 1.02 9.41 5.19
N GLN A 120 1.90 8.55 5.67
CA GLN A 120 3.08 8.13 4.91
C GLN A 120 2.72 7.05 3.89
N ASP A 121 3.25 7.17 2.68
CA ASP A 121 3.18 6.13 1.67
C ASP A 121 3.99 4.88 2.08
N VAL A 122 3.41 3.72 1.78
CA VAL A 122 4.02 2.40 1.92
C VAL A 122 4.04 1.80 0.51
N PRO A 123 5.16 1.87 -0.22
CA PRO A 123 5.21 1.57 -1.66
C PRO A 123 4.70 0.19 -2.07
N THR A 124 4.71 -0.77 -1.13
CA THR A 124 4.18 -2.13 -1.33
C THR A 124 2.65 -2.22 -1.24
N ARG A 125 1.95 -1.12 -0.96
CA ARG A 125 0.49 -1.01 -0.80
C ARG A 125 -0.02 0.25 -1.49
N TRP A 126 -0.58 0.11 -2.68
CA TRP A 126 -1.09 1.19 -3.52
C TRP A 126 -2.16 2.04 -2.79
N ASN A 127 -2.95 1.41 -1.90
CA ASN A 127 -3.89 2.08 -1.02
C ASN A 127 -3.24 3.17 -0.16
N SER A 128 -2.01 2.94 0.31
CA SER A 128 -1.29 3.93 1.12
C SER A 128 -0.84 5.14 0.31
N THR A 129 -0.55 4.95 -0.99
CA THR A 129 -0.27 6.06 -1.91
C THR A 129 -1.51 6.92 -2.09
N LEU A 130 -2.67 6.30 -2.32
CA LEU A 130 -3.96 7.01 -2.41
C LEU A 130 -4.22 7.81 -1.13
N GLU A 131 -4.16 7.18 0.04
CA GLU A 131 -4.42 7.85 1.31
C GLU A 131 -3.42 8.98 1.63
N MET A 132 -2.14 8.80 1.29
CA MET A 132 -1.14 9.88 1.39
C MET A 132 -1.55 11.07 0.52
N VAL A 133 -1.87 10.83 -0.75
CA VAL A 133 -2.19 11.88 -1.72
C VAL A 133 -3.45 12.64 -1.31
N LYS A 134 -4.51 11.93 -0.87
CA LYS A 134 -5.75 12.54 -0.37
C LYS A 134 -5.48 13.42 0.84
N ARG A 135 -4.76 12.88 1.84
CA ARG A 135 -4.46 13.58 3.08
C ARG A 135 -3.57 14.80 2.86
N LEU A 136 -2.58 14.69 1.97
CA LEU A 136 -1.69 15.79 1.64
C LEU A 136 -2.45 16.88 0.88
N SER A 137 -3.31 16.50 -0.07
CA SER A 137 -4.10 17.46 -0.88
C SER A 137 -5.13 18.20 -0.03
N SER A 138 -5.83 17.52 0.89
CA SER A 138 -6.78 18.16 1.81
C SER A 138 -6.13 19.16 2.76
N ASN A 139 -4.83 18.99 3.03
CA ASN A 139 -4.03 19.84 3.92
C ASN A 139 -3.04 20.75 3.18
N LYS A 140 -3.14 20.88 1.86
CA LYS A 140 -2.17 21.62 1.02
C LYS A 140 -1.88 23.03 1.56
N GLU A 141 -2.91 23.80 1.89
CA GLU A 141 -2.77 25.17 2.40
C GLU A 141 -2.06 25.21 3.76
N ALA A 142 -2.45 24.33 4.69
CA ALA A 142 -1.82 24.24 6.01
C ALA A 142 -0.37 23.77 5.93
N VAL A 143 -0.06 22.86 5.00
CA VAL A 143 1.30 22.41 4.74
C VAL A 143 2.18 23.55 4.21
N ILE A 144 1.68 24.34 3.25
CA ILE A 144 2.42 25.48 2.72
C ILE A 144 2.66 26.52 3.83
N ALA A 145 1.61 26.91 4.56
CA ALA A 145 1.74 27.87 5.65
C ALA A 145 2.71 27.42 6.75
N ALA A 146 2.70 26.13 7.11
CA ALA A 146 3.60 25.58 8.12
C ALA A 146 5.07 25.59 7.67
N LEU A 147 5.30 25.38 6.37
CA LEU A 147 6.62 25.43 5.78
C LEU A 147 7.14 26.86 5.62
N ASP A 148 6.28 27.82 5.30
CA ASP A 148 6.65 29.24 5.23
C ASP A 148 7.14 29.79 6.59
N ASN A 149 6.73 29.18 7.70
CA ASN A 149 7.18 29.49 9.06
C ASN A 149 8.50 28.79 9.46
N GLN A 150 9.11 28.00 8.57
CA GLN A 150 10.27 27.17 8.87
C GLN A 150 11.38 27.35 7.84
N GLU A 151 12.63 27.33 8.27
CA GLU A 151 13.74 27.17 7.34
C GLU A 151 13.80 25.70 6.87
N HIS A 152 13.63 25.45 5.58
CA HIS A 152 13.64 24.10 5.02
C HIS A 152 14.33 24.04 3.65
N LYS A 153 14.80 22.85 3.27
CA LYS A 153 15.38 22.56 1.95
C LYS A 153 14.46 21.72 1.05
N LEU A 154 13.19 21.58 1.43
CA LEU A 154 12.22 20.83 0.65
C LEU A 154 11.93 21.52 -0.68
N VAL A 155 11.87 20.72 -1.74
CA VAL A 155 11.34 21.14 -3.04
C VAL A 155 9.88 20.72 -3.10
N LEU A 156 8.98 21.69 -3.08
CA LEU A 156 7.54 21.43 -3.11
C LEU A 156 7.08 20.96 -4.49
N PRO A 157 5.97 20.19 -4.55
CA PRO A 157 5.31 19.95 -5.82
C PRO A 157 4.91 21.27 -6.47
N THR A 158 5.25 21.43 -7.75
CA THR A 158 4.80 22.53 -8.61
C THR A 158 3.28 22.45 -8.83
N ALA A 159 2.66 23.51 -9.35
CA ALA A 159 1.23 23.49 -9.69
C ALA A 159 0.86 22.29 -10.59
N ALA A 160 1.64 22.04 -11.65
CA ALA A 160 1.43 20.90 -12.53
C ALA A 160 1.63 19.54 -11.84
N GLU A 161 2.50 19.45 -10.83
CA GLU A 161 2.66 18.23 -10.04
C GLU A 161 1.51 18.03 -9.05
N TRP A 162 0.95 19.09 -8.47
CA TRP A 162 -0.29 19.01 -7.69
C TRP A 162 -1.46 18.51 -8.54
N ASP A 163 -1.60 19.01 -9.78
CA ASP A 163 -2.63 18.54 -10.70
C ASP A 163 -2.45 17.05 -11.03
N LYS A 164 -1.20 16.59 -11.18
CA LYS A 164 -0.88 15.17 -11.35
C LYS A 164 -1.28 14.34 -10.13
N LEU A 165 -1.03 14.82 -8.91
CA LEU A 165 -1.44 14.13 -7.68
C LEU A 165 -2.97 14.02 -7.59
N GLN A 166 -3.71 15.06 -7.95
CA GLN A 166 -5.18 15.02 -7.97
C GLN A 166 -5.73 14.07 -9.04
N ARG A 167 -5.11 14.02 -10.23
CA ARG A 167 -5.44 13.01 -11.25
C ARG A 167 -5.17 11.60 -10.75
N LEU A 168 -4.06 11.42 -10.04
CA LEU A 168 -3.68 10.13 -9.47
C LEU A 168 -4.70 9.64 -8.44
N GLU A 169 -5.20 10.53 -7.58
CA GLU A 169 -6.32 10.23 -6.67
C GLU A 169 -7.53 9.68 -7.44
N THR A 170 -7.94 10.37 -8.51
CA THR A 170 -9.09 9.96 -9.34
C THR A 170 -8.89 8.59 -9.99
N LEU A 171 -7.66 8.26 -10.39
CA LEU A 171 -7.32 6.97 -11.01
C LEU A 171 -7.29 5.82 -10.00
N LEU A 172 -6.88 6.08 -8.76
CA LEU A 172 -6.73 5.07 -7.72
C LEU A 172 -8.01 4.87 -6.89
N GLU A 173 -8.91 5.86 -6.81
CA GLU A 173 -10.15 5.74 -6.03
C GLU A 173 -11.00 4.51 -6.41
N PRO A 174 -11.19 4.16 -7.70
CA PRO A 174 -11.95 2.97 -8.09
C PRO A 174 -11.29 1.64 -7.69
N CYS A 175 -9.99 1.68 -7.34
CA CYS A 175 -9.24 0.50 -6.93
C CYS A 175 -9.48 0.13 -5.45
N ARG A 176 -10.08 1.03 -4.64
CA ARG A 176 -10.20 0.93 -3.17
C ARG A 176 -11.17 -0.13 -2.70
#